data_AF-A0A7V9LQF2-F1
#
_entry.id   AF-A0A7V9LQF2-F1
#
_cell.length_a   1.000
_cell.length_b   1.000
_cell.length_c   1.000
_cell.angle_alpha   90.00
_cell.angle_beta   90.00
_cell.angle_gamma   90.00
#
_symmetry.space_group_name_H-M   'P 1'
#
loop_
_entity.id
_entity.type
_entity.pdbx_description
1 polymer ?
#
loop_
_entity_poly.entity_id
_entity_poly.type
_entity_poly.pdbx_seq_one_letter_code
_entity_poly.pdbx_strand_id
1 'polypeptide(L)'
;MTVLAVGARILAGAVLAATASVPAASTAASAGAGTEGCVTRAEYRAAQHGMTKRRVHAIFGTRGTQVYLVLGNEERRRYRMCDPSLKLTVVYLHGRLGYKQLRDA
;
A
#
# COMPACT_ATOMS: atom_id res chain seq x y z
N MET A 1 34.13 -51.71 -22.36
CA MET A 1 34.54 -50.80 -23.45
C MET A 1 34.55 -49.39 -22.88
N THR A 2 35.74 -48.86 -22.53
CA THR A 2 36.49 -47.82 -23.28
C THR A 2 35.86 -46.43 -23.05
N VAL A 3 36.28 -45.57 -22.11
CA VAL A 3 37.51 -44.75 -21.97
C VAL A 3 37.47 -43.40 -22.75
N LEU A 4 37.60 -42.31 -21.99
CA LEU A 4 38.17 -40.95 -22.23
C LEU A 4 37.57 -39.96 -23.26
N ALA A 5 37.28 -38.74 -22.79
CA ALA A 5 38.03 -37.48 -23.09
C ALA A 5 37.24 -36.27 -22.56
N VAL A 6 37.72 -35.55 -21.54
CA VAL A 6 38.56 -34.32 -21.60
C VAL A 6 37.95 -33.20 -22.44
N GLY A 7 37.68 -32.05 -21.79
CA GLY A 7 37.35 -30.81 -22.48
C GLY A 7 37.37 -29.61 -21.54
N ALA A 8 38.53 -28.98 -21.43
CA ALA A 8 38.83 -27.81 -20.63
C ALA A 8 37.81 -26.66 -20.80
N ARG A 9 37.40 -26.03 -19.70
CA ARG A 9 36.69 -24.75 -19.74
C ARG A 9 37.62 -23.63 -19.32
N ILE A 10 38.02 -22.88 -20.34
CA ILE A 10 38.88 -21.71 -20.32
C ILE A 10 38.29 -20.65 -19.37
N LEU A 11 39.12 -20.19 -18.44
CA LEU A 11 38.89 -19.01 -17.60
C LEU A 11 38.98 -17.75 -18.48
N ALA A 12 37.83 -17.26 -18.96
CA ALA A 12 37.74 -15.97 -19.63
C ALA A 12 37.36 -14.90 -18.59
N GLY A 13 38.33 -14.06 -18.23
CA GLY A 13 38.16 -12.94 -17.33
C GLY A 13 37.15 -11.94 -17.90
N ALA A 14 36.09 -11.68 -17.13
CA ALA A 14 35.10 -10.66 -17.45
C ALA A 14 35.61 -9.29 -17.02
N VAL A 15 35.79 -8.40 -18.00
CA VAL A 15 36.12 -6.99 -17.85
C VAL A 15 35.00 -6.30 -17.06
N LEU A 16 35.31 -5.76 -15.88
CA LEU A 16 34.40 -4.92 -15.10
C LEU A 16 34.26 -3.56 -15.80
N ALA A 17 33.19 -3.38 -16.58
CA ALA A 17 32.77 -2.06 -17.04
C ALA A 17 31.97 -1.37 -15.92
N ALA A 18 32.59 -0.37 -15.28
CA ALA A 18 31.95 0.47 -14.28
C ALA A 18 30.93 1.41 -14.95
N THR A 19 29.67 1.01 -15.04
CA THR A 19 28.57 1.89 -15.46
C THR A 19 28.20 2.82 -14.31
N ALA A 20 28.69 4.06 -14.37
CA ALA A 20 28.27 5.14 -13.48
C ALA A 20 26.76 5.36 -13.66
N SER A 21 25.99 4.97 -12.63
CA SER A 21 24.54 5.11 -12.61
C SER A 21 24.21 6.55 -12.20
N VAL A 22 23.68 7.34 -13.12
CA VAL A 22 23.14 8.67 -12.81
C VAL A 22 21.94 8.46 -11.88
N PRO A 23 21.91 9.02 -10.66
CA PRO A 23 20.73 8.93 -9.81
C PRO A 23 19.61 9.74 -10.47
N ALA A 24 18.64 9.04 -11.05
CA ALA A 24 17.36 9.64 -11.40
C ALA A 24 16.74 10.14 -10.09
N ALA A 25 16.70 11.46 -9.92
CA ALA A 25 15.94 12.09 -8.87
C ALA A 25 14.47 11.75 -9.10
N SER A 26 13.99 10.70 -8.43
CA SER A 26 12.57 10.38 -8.34
C SER A 26 11.90 11.57 -7.67
N THR A 27 11.29 12.44 -8.47
CA THR A 27 10.28 13.38 -8.00
C THR A 27 9.20 12.52 -7.36
N ALA A 28 9.25 12.41 -6.03
CA ALA A 28 8.17 11.83 -5.26
C ALA A 28 6.94 12.66 -5.62
N ALA A 29 6.06 12.09 -6.45
CA ALA A 29 4.73 12.62 -6.62
C ALA A 29 4.18 12.81 -5.22
N SER A 30 4.03 14.06 -4.78
CA SER A 30 3.23 14.39 -3.60
C SER A 30 1.91 13.69 -3.83
N ALA A 31 1.73 12.56 -3.14
CA ALA A 31 0.44 11.91 -3.03
C ALA A 31 -0.51 13.03 -2.64
N GLY A 32 -1.44 13.32 -3.54
CA GLY A 32 -2.20 14.56 -3.54
C GLY A 32 -2.65 14.90 -2.14
N ALA A 33 -2.59 16.19 -1.80
CA ALA A 33 -3.35 16.73 -0.69
C ALA A 33 -4.83 16.40 -0.94
N GLY A 34 -5.20 15.16 -0.60
CA GLY A 34 -6.55 14.65 -0.66
C GLY A 34 -7.36 15.57 0.22
N THR A 35 -8.45 16.09 -0.33
CA THR A 35 -9.45 16.93 0.32
C THR A 35 -9.53 16.63 1.81
N GLU A 36 -8.82 17.42 2.62
CA GLU A 36 -8.59 17.08 4.01
C GLU A 36 -9.96 16.95 4.71
N GLY A 37 -10.20 15.77 5.29
CA GLY A 37 -11.41 15.52 6.07
C GLY A 37 -12.58 14.85 5.33
N CYS A 38 -12.45 14.49 4.05
CA CYS A 38 -13.43 13.60 3.40
C CYS A 38 -12.77 12.58 2.46
N VAL A 39 -13.43 11.43 2.28
CA VAL A 39 -12.95 10.31 1.45
C VAL A 39 -13.74 10.26 0.15
N THR A 40 -13.03 10.21 -0.97
CA THR A 40 -13.57 10.05 -2.32
C THR A 40 -13.82 8.57 -2.65
N ARG A 41 -14.62 8.29 -3.69
CA ARG A 41 -14.81 6.93 -4.20
C ARG A 41 -13.51 6.30 -4.70
N ALA A 42 -12.60 7.10 -5.24
CA ALA A 42 -11.30 6.65 -5.73
C ALA A 42 -10.40 6.18 -4.58
N GLU A 43 -10.28 6.98 -3.51
CA GLU A 43 -9.53 6.63 -2.31
C GLU A 43 -10.14 5.41 -1.61
N TYR A 44 -11.47 5.35 -1.50
CA TYR A 44 -12.18 4.16 -0.99
C TYR A 44 -11.79 2.91 -1.77
N ARG A 45 -11.73 2.96 -3.12
CA ARG A 45 -11.32 1.82 -3.95
C ARG A 45 -9.84 1.48 -3.79
N ALA A 46 -8.99 2.48 -3.62
CA ALA A 46 -7.54 2.31 -3.44
C ALA A 46 -7.19 1.62 -2.11
N ALA A 47 -7.97 1.81 -1.05
CA ALA A 47 -7.79 1.09 0.21
C ALA A 47 -8.24 -0.38 0.08
N GLN A 48 -7.30 -1.33 0.11
CA GLN A 48 -7.58 -2.76 -0.08
C GLN A 48 -7.47 -3.56 1.21
N HIS A 49 -8.14 -4.71 1.24
CA HIS A 49 -8.06 -5.66 2.36
C HIS A 49 -6.59 -5.97 2.71
N GLY A 50 -6.29 -6.06 4.01
CA GLY A 50 -4.97 -6.37 4.54
C GLY A 50 -4.00 -5.19 4.63
N MET A 51 -4.34 -4.04 4.05
CA MET A 51 -3.54 -2.81 4.18
C MET A 51 -3.44 -2.39 5.65
N THR A 52 -2.28 -1.89 6.07
CA THR A 52 -2.11 -1.40 7.44
C THR A 52 -2.97 -0.16 7.69
N LYS A 53 -3.44 0.04 8.92
CA LYS A 53 -4.16 1.25 9.33
C LYS A 53 -3.43 2.53 8.92
N ARG A 54 -2.10 2.55 9.08
CA ARG A 54 -1.24 3.65 8.63
C ARG A 54 -1.36 3.92 7.13
N ARG A 55 -1.33 2.87 6.30
CA ARG A 55 -1.45 3.03 4.84
C ARG A 55 -2.84 3.50 4.44
N VAL A 56 -3.89 2.98 5.08
CA VAL A 56 -5.28 3.43 4.83
C VAL A 56 -5.44 4.91 5.20
N HIS A 57 -4.92 5.35 6.34
CA HIS A 57 -4.94 6.76 6.72
C HIS A 57 -4.20 7.66 5.74
N ALA A 58 -3.09 7.18 5.17
CA ALA A 58 -2.35 7.91 4.14
C ALA A 58 -3.14 8.01 2.83
N ILE A 59 -3.87 6.95 2.44
CA ILE A 59 -4.74 6.98 1.25
C ILE A 59 -5.91 7.94 1.46
N PHE A 60 -6.51 7.94 2.65
CA PHE A 60 -7.71 8.75 2.94
C PHE A 60 -7.39 10.20 3.33
N GLY A 61 -6.13 10.54 3.62
CA GLY A 61 -5.76 11.85 4.15
C GLY A 61 -6.37 12.17 5.51
N THR A 62 -6.96 11.19 6.21
CA THR A 62 -7.60 11.39 7.52
C THR A 62 -7.54 10.13 8.38
N ARG A 63 -7.63 10.34 9.69
CA ARG A 63 -7.74 9.26 10.67
C ARG A 63 -9.18 8.77 10.84
N GLY A 64 -10.18 9.55 10.40
CA GLY A 64 -11.58 9.29 10.70
C GLY A 64 -11.90 9.33 12.20
N THR A 65 -13.13 9.02 12.55
CA THR A 65 -13.62 8.98 13.94
C THR A 65 -13.69 7.53 14.41
N GLN A 66 -13.03 7.22 15.53
CA GLN A 66 -13.16 5.91 16.15
C GLN A 66 -14.56 5.78 16.77
N VAL A 67 -15.29 4.74 16.38
CA VAL A 67 -16.65 4.48 16.87
C VAL A 67 -16.74 3.24 17.74
N TYR A 68 -15.78 2.33 17.62
CA TYR A 68 -15.73 1.10 18.43
C TYR A 68 -14.30 0.56 18.48
N LEU A 69 -13.90 -0.01 19.62
CA LEU A 69 -12.64 -0.70 19.80
C LEU A 69 -12.86 -1.88 20.74
N VAL A 70 -12.60 -3.09 20.25
CA VAL A 70 -12.42 -4.29 21.05
C VAL A 70 -10.95 -4.41 21.37
N LEU A 71 -10.60 -4.56 22.65
CA LEU A 71 -9.23 -4.70 23.16
C LEU A 71 -8.36 -5.56 22.23
N GLY A 72 -7.52 -4.89 21.43
CA GLY A 72 -6.46 -5.48 20.60
C GLY A 72 -6.87 -6.09 19.25
N ASN A 73 -8.15 -6.42 19.04
CA ASN A 73 -8.53 -7.32 17.93
C ASN A 73 -9.33 -6.64 16.83
N GLU A 74 -10.24 -5.73 17.16
CA GLU A 74 -11.12 -5.07 16.19
C GLU A 74 -11.27 -3.58 16.50
N GLU A 75 -11.01 -2.72 15.52
CA GLU A 75 -11.21 -1.27 15.63
C GLU A 75 -12.10 -0.80 14.48
N ARG A 76 -13.26 -0.21 14.81
CA ARG A 76 -14.17 0.37 13.82
C ARG A 76 -14.00 1.88 13.79
N ARG A 77 -13.82 2.41 12.58
CA ARG A 77 -13.74 3.84 12.30
C ARG A 77 -14.78 4.25 11.29
N ARG A 78 -15.35 5.43 11.49
CA ARG A 78 -16.21 6.10 10.53
C ARG A 78 -15.41 7.19 9.82
N TYR A 79 -15.55 7.26 8.51
CA TYR A 79 -14.96 8.29 7.67
C TYR A 79 -16.07 9.10 7.02
N ARG A 80 -15.87 10.42 6.94
CA ARG A 80 -16.75 11.29 6.16
C ARG A 80 -16.45 11.02 4.69
N MET A 81 -17.47 10.73 3.89
CA MET A 81 -17.33 10.72 2.43
C MET A 81 -17.43 12.15 1.92
N CYS A 82 -16.76 12.45 0.80
CA CYS A 82 -16.93 13.76 0.13
C CYS A 82 -18.33 13.90 -0.48
N ASP A 83 -18.97 12.77 -0.79
CA ASP A 83 -20.38 12.69 -1.13
C ASP A 83 -21.20 12.59 0.18
N PRO A 84 -22.03 13.60 0.52
CA PRO A 84 -22.77 13.63 1.78
C PRO A 84 -23.88 12.57 1.85
N SER A 85 -24.28 11.99 0.72
CA SER A 85 -25.27 10.91 0.67
C SER A 85 -24.69 9.55 1.09
N LEU A 86 -23.38 9.47 1.35
CA LEU A 86 -22.68 8.22 1.66
C LEU A 86 -22.02 8.25 3.04
N LYS A 87 -22.08 7.10 3.74
CA LYS A 87 -21.38 6.84 5.00
C LYS A 87 -20.38 5.72 4.80
N LEU A 88 -19.11 5.98 5.13
CA LEU A 88 -18.04 4.98 5.10
C LEU A 88 -17.70 4.51 6.51
N THR A 89 -17.83 3.21 6.74
CA THR A 89 -17.32 2.53 7.94
C THR A 89 -16.23 1.56 7.54
N VAL A 90 -15.12 1.59 8.27
CA VAL A 90 -13.96 0.73 8.06
C VAL A 90 -13.65 0.01 9.34
N VAL A 91 -13.37 -1.28 9.24
CA VAL A 91 -12.99 -2.11 10.37
C VAL A 91 -11.59 -2.64 10.17
N TYR A 92 -10.77 -2.41 11.19
CA TYR A 92 -9.42 -2.91 11.27
C TYR A 92 -9.36 -4.12 12.19
N LEU A 93 -8.77 -5.20 11.71
CA LEU A 93 -8.47 -6.40 12.47
C LEU A 93 -6.97 -6.45 12.71
N HIS A 94 -6.54 -6.51 13.97
CA HIS A 94 -5.12 -6.47 14.35
C HIS A 94 -4.33 -5.34 13.66
N GLY A 95 -4.94 -4.16 13.53
CA GLY A 95 -4.33 -2.98 12.89
C GLY A 95 -4.26 -3.01 11.36
N ARG A 96 -4.93 -3.95 10.69
CA ARG A 96 -5.02 -4.06 9.23
C ARG A 96 -6.47 -3.98 8.74
N LEU A 97 -6.69 -3.48 7.54
CA LEU A 97 -8.02 -3.36 6.95
C LEU A 97 -8.65 -4.74 6.79
N GLY A 98 -9.67 -5.04 7.59
CA GLY A 98 -10.50 -6.23 7.43
C GLY A 98 -11.57 -5.96 6.39
N TYR A 99 -12.56 -5.14 6.73
CA TYR A 99 -13.64 -4.82 5.80
C TYR A 99 -13.95 -3.33 5.77
N LYS A 100 -14.55 -2.90 4.66
CA LYS A 100 -15.00 -1.54 4.41
C LYS A 100 -16.43 -1.60 3.89
N GLN A 101 -17.28 -0.72 4.39
CA GLN A 101 -18.69 -0.68 4.04
C GLN A 101 -19.07 0.75 3.70
N LEU A 102 -19.67 0.91 2.52
CA LEU A 102 -20.28 2.14 2.07
C LEU A 102 -21.81 1.94 2.13
N ARG A 103 -22.53 2.87 2.75
CA ARG A 103 -24.00 2.85 2.85
C ARG A 103 -24.55 4.23 2.51
N ASP A 104 -25.77 4.29 2.02
CA ASP A 104 -26.48 5.55 1.88
C ASP A 104 -26.78 6.14 3.28
N ALA A 105 -26.72 7.46 3.39
CA ALA A 105 -26.74 8.22 4.65
C ALA A 105 -28.14 8.34 5.26
#